data_AF-A0A1C3KJ35-F1
#
_entry.id   AF-A0A1C3KJ35-F1
#
_cell.length_a   1.000
_cell.length_b   1.000
_cell.length_c   1.000
_cell.angle_alpha   90.00
_cell.angle_beta   90.00
_cell.angle_gamma   90.00
#
_symmetry.space_group_name_H-M   'P 1'
#
loop_
_entity.id
_entity.type
_entity.pdbx_description
1 polymer ?
#
loop_
_entity_poly.entity_id
_entity_poly.type
_entity_poly.pdbx_seq_one_letter_code
_entity_poly.pdbx_strand_id
1 'polypeptide(L)'
;MSSGTRESIYSFVSSFHTYKDLFDKANQEVDTSGIYKCDASVNSEDCNNPSFVQVFIKTAQYLTRLKETYSNSTFGGCKYLNYWIQNEALSNIENKYDTLNFYQKVMHMYDYLIDYDTCNGNIENIDEHIFGKVKNLYEVYDNFNKFRNTKEPEIGEKCAYATNCVTSYKECIRKCHESSDHNFCNEVEKFRWIYYEHMQSSNTCSGIPNELPSTRTYNLTVVVLVPGLIALVFPFLLFIFYKFTPLGFWLHRKIRRKKGMPDNLEHEDNQFLQSSKRINKNSDNGS
;
A
#
# COMPACT_ATOMS: atom_id res chain seq x y z
N MET A 1 9.16 -23.26 -14.40
CA MET A 1 8.54 -23.16 -13.07
C MET A 1 8.62 -21.70 -12.66
N SER A 2 7.50 -20.98 -12.71
CA SER A 2 7.45 -19.58 -12.31
C SER A 2 7.57 -19.51 -10.79
N SER A 3 8.65 -18.91 -10.27
CA SER A 3 8.74 -18.52 -8.87
C SER A 3 7.83 -17.30 -8.65
N GLY A 4 6.52 -17.52 -8.63
CA GLY A 4 5.60 -16.53 -8.13
C GLY A 4 5.90 -16.30 -6.66
N THR A 5 6.39 -15.11 -6.31
CA THR A 5 6.47 -14.67 -4.92
C THR A 5 5.09 -14.86 -4.29
N ARG A 6 5.00 -15.77 -3.32
CA ARG A 6 3.77 -16.01 -2.56
C ARG A 6 3.34 -14.68 -1.94
N GLU A 7 2.18 -14.16 -2.35
CA GLU A 7 1.67 -12.90 -1.81
C GLU A 7 1.42 -13.04 -0.31
N SER A 8 1.91 -12.05 0.45
CA SER A 8 1.76 -12.05 1.91
C SER A 8 0.30 -11.87 2.29
N ILE A 9 -0.16 -12.52 3.37
CA ILE A 9 -1.53 -12.32 3.89
C ILE A 9 -1.84 -10.84 4.18
N TYR A 10 -0.82 -10.03 4.52
CA TYR A 10 -1.00 -8.60 4.80
C TYR A 10 -1.64 -7.84 3.62
N SER A 11 -1.32 -8.20 2.37
CA SER A 11 -1.84 -7.49 1.20
C SER A 11 -3.34 -7.68 0.98
N PHE A 12 -3.95 -8.65 1.65
CA PHE A 12 -5.39 -8.94 1.56
C PHE A 12 -6.21 -8.30 2.67
N VAL A 13 -5.58 -7.86 3.76
CA VAL A 13 -6.28 -7.39 4.96
C VAL A 13 -7.19 -6.19 4.67
N SER A 14 -6.79 -5.29 3.78
CA SER A 14 -7.61 -4.15 3.34
C SER A 14 -8.97 -4.56 2.77
N SER A 15 -9.05 -5.75 2.15
CA SER A 15 -10.27 -6.31 1.55
C SER A 15 -11.09 -7.18 2.51
N PHE A 16 -10.61 -7.48 3.72
CA PHE A 16 -11.30 -8.39 4.65
C PHE A 16 -12.70 -7.92 5.02
N HIS A 17 -12.94 -6.60 5.08
CA HIS A 17 -14.28 -6.06 5.35
C HIS A 17 -15.32 -6.52 4.30
N THR A 18 -14.95 -6.57 3.01
CA THR A 18 -15.85 -7.02 1.94
C THR A 18 -16.23 -8.50 2.11
N TYR A 19 -15.25 -9.31 2.49
CA TYR A 19 -15.45 -10.74 2.72
C TYR A 19 -16.17 -11.03 4.03
N LYS A 20 -15.95 -10.21 5.05
CA LYS A 20 -16.74 -10.23 6.28
C LYS A 20 -18.20 -9.91 6.02
N ASP A 21 -18.50 -8.88 5.23
CA ASP A 21 -19.89 -8.56 4.87
C ASP A 21 -20.57 -9.71 4.12
N LEU A 22 -19.82 -10.39 3.22
CA LEU A 22 -20.32 -11.60 2.55
C LEU A 22 -20.56 -12.73 3.55
N PHE A 23 -19.63 -12.95 4.46
CA PHE A 23 -19.74 -13.96 5.53
C PHE A 23 -20.95 -13.70 6.41
N ASP A 24 -21.13 -12.48 6.89
CA ASP A 24 -22.25 -12.13 7.77
C ASP A 24 -23.59 -12.32 7.04
N LYS A 25 -23.70 -11.88 5.77
CA LYS A 25 -24.91 -12.10 4.96
C LYS A 25 -25.19 -13.57 4.72
N ALA A 26 -24.18 -14.36 4.38
CA ALA A 26 -24.33 -15.80 4.15
C ALA A 26 -24.86 -16.54 5.38
N ASN A 27 -24.55 -16.02 6.58
CA ASN A 27 -24.85 -16.64 7.86
C ASN A 27 -26.03 -16.01 8.61
N GLN A 28 -26.70 -15.01 8.02
CA GLN A 28 -27.96 -14.44 8.54
C GLN A 28 -29.19 -15.28 8.16
N GLU A 29 -29.14 -15.98 7.02
CA GLU A 29 -30.23 -16.84 6.55
C GLU A 29 -30.16 -18.19 7.26
N VAL A 30 -31.27 -18.59 7.90
CA VAL A 30 -31.41 -19.95 8.43
C VAL A 30 -31.47 -20.90 7.24
N ASP A 31 -30.48 -21.79 7.14
CA ASP A 31 -30.52 -22.80 6.10
C ASP A 31 -31.69 -23.76 6.34
N THR A 32 -32.68 -23.69 5.46
CA THR A 32 -33.84 -24.58 5.43
C THR A 32 -33.69 -25.70 4.40
N SER A 33 -32.64 -25.65 3.58
CA SER A 33 -32.40 -26.64 2.51
C SER A 33 -31.86 -27.97 3.05
N GLY A 34 -31.30 -27.97 4.27
CA GLY A 34 -30.67 -29.14 4.86
C GLY A 34 -29.33 -29.52 4.22
N ILE A 35 -28.79 -28.64 3.36
CA ILE A 35 -27.52 -28.85 2.65
C ILE A 35 -26.37 -28.88 3.65
N TYR A 36 -26.34 -27.99 4.65
CA TYR A 36 -25.22 -27.89 5.58
C TYR A 36 -25.38 -28.78 6.83
N LYS A 37 -25.74 -30.06 6.65
CA LYS A 37 -25.96 -30.98 7.77
C LYS A 37 -24.66 -31.67 8.20
N CYS A 38 -24.33 -31.58 9.50
CA CYS A 38 -23.26 -32.39 10.09
C CYS A 38 -23.76 -33.83 10.32
N ASP A 39 -23.24 -34.80 9.58
CA ASP A 39 -23.64 -36.20 9.71
C ASP A 39 -22.88 -36.90 10.86
N ALA A 40 -23.56 -37.05 12.00
CA ALA A 40 -23.03 -37.76 13.16
C ALA A 40 -22.84 -39.26 12.93
N SER A 41 -23.41 -39.87 11.89
CA SER A 41 -23.14 -41.27 11.55
C SER A 41 -21.73 -41.48 10.99
N VAL A 42 -21.15 -40.44 10.38
CA VAL A 42 -19.79 -40.43 9.83
C VAL A 42 -18.80 -39.74 10.77
N ASN A 43 -19.21 -38.65 11.43
CA ASN A 43 -18.35 -37.82 12.29
C ASN A 43 -18.97 -37.59 13.67
N SER A 44 -19.27 -38.68 14.39
CA SER A 44 -20.00 -38.63 15.67
C SER A 44 -19.35 -37.71 16.71
N GLU A 45 -18.03 -37.75 16.88
CA GLU A 45 -17.33 -36.94 17.88
C GLU A 45 -17.53 -35.43 17.64
N ASP A 46 -17.41 -34.98 16.40
CA ASP A 46 -17.46 -33.57 16.03
C ASP A 46 -18.89 -33.07 15.87
N CYS A 47 -19.76 -33.86 15.24
CA CYS A 47 -21.16 -33.50 15.03
C CYS A 47 -22.00 -33.54 16.31
N ASN A 48 -21.51 -34.20 17.37
CA ASN A 48 -22.11 -34.12 18.70
C ASN A 48 -21.68 -32.87 19.49
N ASN A 49 -20.69 -32.10 19.01
CA ASN A 49 -20.26 -30.85 19.59
C ASN A 49 -21.01 -29.67 18.94
N PRO A 50 -21.94 -28.99 19.64
CA PRO A 50 -22.73 -27.91 19.06
C PRO A 50 -21.89 -26.72 18.56
N SER A 51 -20.79 -26.41 19.25
CA SER A 51 -19.87 -25.33 18.85
C SER A 51 -19.18 -25.68 17.52
N PHE A 52 -18.72 -26.93 17.38
CA PHE A 52 -18.16 -27.39 16.11
C PHE A 52 -19.18 -27.30 14.98
N VAL A 53 -20.40 -27.83 15.20
CA VAL A 53 -21.48 -27.81 14.20
C VAL A 53 -21.79 -26.39 13.75
N GLN A 54 -21.85 -25.44 14.68
CA GLN A 54 -22.11 -24.04 14.36
C GLN A 54 -21.02 -23.45 13.46
N VAL A 55 -19.75 -23.67 13.78
CA VAL A 55 -18.62 -23.16 12.99
C VAL A 55 -18.56 -23.85 11.62
N PHE A 56 -18.79 -25.17 11.57
CA PHE A 56 -18.86 -25.94 10.34
C PHE A 56 -19.90 -25.36 9.38
N ILE A 57 -21.14 -25.16 9.86
CA ILE A 57 -22.23 -24.62 9.04
C ILE A 57 -21.83 -23.25 8.50
N LYS A 58 -21.31 -22.36 9.36
CA LYS A 58 -20.91 -21.02 8.93
C LYS A 58 -19.83 -21.02 7.86
N THR A 59 -18.86 -21.93 8.00
CA THR A 59 -17.78 -22.09 7.04
C THR A 59 -18.32 -22.58 5.70
N ALA A 60 -19.18 -23.60 5.70
CA ALA A 60 -19.76 -24.17 4.49
C ALA A 60 -20.67 -23.17 3.75
N GLN A 61 -21.50 -22.42 4.48
CA GLN A 61 -22.34 -21.35 3.92
C GLN A 61 -21.50 -20.26 3.25
N TYR A 62 -20.45 -19.81 3.94
CA TYR A 62 -19.54 -18.82 3.38
C TYR A 62 -18.85 -19.30 2.11
N LEU A 63 -18.32 -20.54 2.09
CA LEU A 63 -17.64 -21.09 0.91
C LEU A 63 -18.57 -21.21 -0.30
N THR A 64 -19.83 -21.60 -0.08
CA THR A 64 -20.85 -21.62 -1.13
C THR A 64 -21.03 -20.22 -1.74
N ARG A 65 -21.31 -19.22 -0.88
CA ARG A 65 -21.55 -17.84 -1.33
C ARG A 65 -20.30 -17.20 -1.93
N LEU A 66 -19.12 -17.52 -1.44
CA LEU A 66 -17.85 -17.04 -1.97
C LEU A 66 -17.66 -17.52 -3.41
N LYS A 67 -17.90 -18.80 -3.67
CA LYS A 67 -17.79 -19.39 -5.01
C LYS A 67 -18.81 -18.81 -5.99
N GLU A 68 -20.06 -18.65 -5.56
CA GLU A 68 -21.13 -18.03 -6.36
C GLU A 68 -20.81 -16.58 -6.73
N THR A 69 -20.30 -15.80 -5.76
CA THR A 69 -20.05 -14.37 -5.93
C THR A 69 -18.75 -14.08 -6.70
N TYR A 70 -17.70 -14.88 -6.48
CA TYR A 70 -16.36 -14.64 -7.01
C TYR A 70 -15.85 -15.82 -7.86
N SER A 71 -16.59 -16.14 -8.92
CA SER A 71 -16.28 -17.27 -9.82
C SER A 71 -14.88 -17.23 -10.44
N ASN A 72 -14.31 -16.03 -10.62
CA ASN A 72 -12.99 -15.85 -11.24
C ASN A 72 -11.81 -16.07 -10.25
N SER A 73 -11.98 -15.66 -8.98
CA SER A 73 -10.92 -15.81 -7.98
C SER A 73 -11.48 -15.66 -6.57
N THR A 74 -11.37 -16.74 -5.79
CA THR A 74 -11.80 -16.81 -4.38
C THR A 74 -10.66 -16.47 -3.42
N PHE A 75 -9.45 -16.22 -3.92
CA PHE A 75 -8.21 -16.15 -3.13
C PHE A 75 -8.29 -15.19 -1.93
N GLY A 76 -8.75 -13.96 -2.16
CA GLY A 76 -8.89 -12.95 -1.08
C GLY A 76 -9.90 -13.37 0.00
N GLY A 77 -11.01 -13.99 -0.42
CA GLY A 77 -12.01 -14.52 0.50
C GLY A 77 -11.50 -15.72 1.30
N CYS A 78 -10.67 -16.55 0.68
CA CYS A 78 -10.00 -17.63 1.38
C CYS A 78 -8.98 -17.12 2.40
N LYS A 79 -8.26 -16.02 2.11
CA LYS A 79 -7.40 -15.37 3.12
C LYS A 79 -8.19 -14.79 4.28
N TYR A 80 -9.36 -14.21 4.02
CA TYR A 80 -10.29 -13.81 5.09
C TYR A 80 -10.77 -15.01 5.91
N LEU A 81 -11.20 -16.10 5.26
CA LEU A 81 -11.66 -17.30 5.95
C LEU A 81 -10.56 -17.90 6.83
N ASN A 82 -9.33 -17.97 6.32
CA ASN A 82 -8.18 -18.42 7.09
C ASN A 82 -8.00 -17.59 8.37
N TYR A 83 -8.08 -16.27 8.26
CA TYR A 83 -8.02 -15.36 9.40
C TYR A 83 -9.18 -15.59 10.37
N TRP A 84 -10.42 -15.68 9.86
CA TRP A 84 -11.61 -15.88 10.67
C TRP A 84 -11.57 -17.20 11.45
N ILE A 85 -11.14 -18.29 10.81
CA ILE A 85 -11.01 -19.59 11.48
C ILE A 85 -10.04 -19.47 12.66
N GLN A 86 -8.86 -18.91 12.43
CA GLN A 86 -7.84 -18.80 13.48
C GLN A 86 -8.21 -17.80 14.59
N ASN A 87 -8.93 -16.71 14.26
CA ASN A 87 -9.30 -15.68 15.23
C ASN A 87 -10.52 -16.08 16.08
N GLU A 88 -11.58 -16.57 15.43
CA GLU A 88 -12.89 -16.73 16.05
C GLU A 88 -13.33 -18.17 16.13
N ALA A 89 -13.17 -18.95 15.07
CA ALA A 89 -13.65 -20.34 15.06
C ALA A 89 -12.95 -21.16 16.13
N LEU A 90 -11.61 -21.21 16.11
CA LEU A 90 -10.83 -22.05 17.02
C LEU A 90 -10.92 -21.61 18.49
N SER A 91 -11.29 -20.36 18.77
CA SER A 91 -11.56 -19.92 20.14
C SER A 91 -12.84 -20.54 20.73
N ASN A 92 -13.77 -21.01 19.88
CA ASN A 92 -15.07 -21.54 20.27
C ASN A 92 -15.16 -23.08 20.28
N ILE A 93 -14.17 -23.75 19.67
CA ILE A 93 -14.06 -25.20 19.63
C ILE A 93 -12.80 -25.52 20.43
N GLU A 94 -12.90 -26.29 21.51
CA GLU A 94 -11.76 -26.70 22.35
C GLU A 94 -10.51 -26.98 21.51
N ASN A 95 -9.30 -26.64 22.00
CA ASN A 95 -7.95 -26.60 21.36
C ASN A 95 -7.47 -27.87 20.58
N LYS A 96 -8.38 -28.68 20.09
CA LYS A 96 -8.23 -29.90 19.30
C LYS A 96 -7.80 -29.63 17.86
N TYR A 97 -8.08 -28.44 17.33
CA TYR A 97 -7.88 -28.12 15.92
C TYR A 97 -6.90 -26.97 15.71
N ASP A 98 -6.03 -27.11 14.72
CA ASP A 98 -5.43 -25.97 14.04
C ASP A 98 -6.29 -25.59 12.81
N THR A 99 -5.96 -24.46 12.18
CA THR A 99 -6.77 -23.89 11.11
C THR A 99 -6.85 -24.81 9.89
N LEU A 100 -5.74 -25.42 9.50
CA LEU A 100 -5.68 -26.31 8.35
C LEU A 100 -6.47 -27.59 8.60
N ASN A 101 -6.28 -28.23 9.75
CA ASN A 101 -6.96 -29.47 10.11
C ASN A 101 -8.48 -29.26 10.24
N PHE A 102 -8.90 -28.14 10.83
CA PHE A 102 -10.32 -27.76 10.86
C PHE A 102 -10.88 -27.63 9.44
N TYR A 103 -10.21 -26.87 8.58
CA TYR A 103 -10.67 -26.65 7.21
C TYR A 103 -10.75 -27.95 6.39
N GLN A 104 -9.73 -28.81 6.50
CA GLN A 104 -9.74 -30.12 5.84
C GLN A 104 -10.90 -31.00 6.31
N LYS A 105 -11.23 -30.95 7.61
CA LYS A 105 -12.39 -31.65 8.16
C LYS A 105 -13.69 -31.11 7.58
N VAL A 106 -13.85 -29.78 7.52
CA VAL A 106 -15.00 -29.13 6.86
C VAL A 106 -15.10 -29.61 5.41
N MET A 107 -13.99 -29.59 4.66
CA MET A 107 -13.96 -30.05 3.27
C MET A 107 -14.36 -31.50 3.14
N HIS A 108 -13.85 -32.44 3.93
CA HIS A 108 -14.26 -33.83 3.84
C HIS A 108 -15.77 -34.04 4.08
N MET A 109 -16.37 -33.28 5.01
CA MET A 109 -17.81 -33.38 5.27
C MET A 109 -18.64 -32.68 4.19
N TYR A 110 -18.07 -31.63 3.59
CA TYR A 110 -18.72 -30.78 2.60
C TYR A 110 -18.53 -31.25 1.15
N ASP A 111 -17.50 -32.02 0.85
CA ASP A 111 -17.15 -32.54 -0.49
C ASP A 111 -18.28 -33.38 -1.10
N TYR A 112 -19.11 -34.00 -0.25
CA TYR A 112 -20.35 -34.66 -0.68
C TYR A 112 -21.35 -33.71 -1.36
N LEU A 113 -21.18 -32.39 -1.19
CA LEU A 113 -22.11 -31.34 -1.63
C LEU A 113 -21.53 -30.47 -2.77
N ILE A 114 -20.20 -30.35 -2.90
CA ILE A 114 -19.54 -29.57 -3.96
C ILE A 114 -18.28 -30.28 -4.48
N ASP A 115 -18.23 -30.58 -5.78
CA ASP A 115 -17.16 -31.27 -6.54
C ASP A 115 -15.75 -30.62 -6.51
N TYR A 116 -15.53 -29.48 -5.82
CA TYR A 116 -14.24 -28.77 -5.88
C TYR A 116 -13.99 -27.86 -4.68
N ASP A 117 -12.80 -27.97 -4.08
CA ASP A 117 -12.30 -27.12 -2.99
C ASP A 117 -12.26 -25.63 -3.40
N THR A 118 -13.22 -24.86 -2.89
CA THR A 118 -13.35 -23.41 -3.13
C THR A 118 -12.09 -22.63 -2.78
N CYS A 119 -11.32 -23.07 -1.78
CA CYS A 119 -10.07 -22.42 -1.39
C CYS A 119 -8.81 -23.12 -1.87
N ASN A 120 -8.90 -24.23 -2.61
CA ASN A 120 -7.81 -24.92 -3.31
C ASN A 120 -6.41 -24.74 -2.69
N GLY A 121 -6.24 -25.15 -1.43
CA GLY A 121 -4.96 -25.07 -0.70
C GLY A 121 -4.50 -23.67 -0.24
N ASN A 122 -5.39 -22.67 -0.25
CA ASN A 122 -5.08 -21.29 0.20
C ASN A 122 -5.33 -21.06 1.70
N ILE A 123 -5.82 -22.08 2.40
CA ILE A 123 -5.93 -22.13 3.85
C ILE A 123 -4.67 -22.78 4.43
N GLU A 124 -4.08 -22.15 5.44
CA GLU A 124 -2.88 -22.61 6.10
C GLU A 124 -2.87 -22.24 7.59
N ASN A 125 -1.99 -22.88 8.37
CA ASN A 125 -1.71 -22.45 9.72
C ASN A 125 -0.81 -21.21 9.66
N ILE A 126 -1.31 -20.07 10.12
CA ILE A 126 -0.53 -18.83 10.16
C ILE A 126 0.27 -18.82 11.46
N ASP A 127 1.57 -18.61 11.34
CA ASP A 127 2.46 -18.40 12.49
C ASP A 127 1.91 -17.32 13.44
N GLU A 128 1.98 -17.57 14.75
CA GLU A 128 1.34 -16.71 15.76
C GLU A 128 1.84 -15.25 15.69
N HIS A 129 3.12 -15.05 15.41
CA HIS A 129 3.69 -13.71 15.27
C HIS A 129 3.21 -13.02 13.98
N ILE A 130 3.09 -13.76 12.86
CA ILE A 130 2.48 -13.24 11.64
C ILE A 130 1.01 -12.90 11.88
N PHE A 131 0.25 -13.81 12.49
CA PHE A 131 -1.17 -13.67 12.80
C PHE A 131 -1.44 -12.48 13.72
N GLY A 132 -0.61 -12.29 14.75
CA GLY A 132 -0.70 -11.13 15.64
C GLY A 132 -0.49 -9.79 14.93
N LYS A 133 0.23 -9.76 13.79
CA LYS A 133 0.32 -8.56 12.93
C LYS A 133 -0.90 -8.42 12.02
N VAL A 134 -1.41 -9.52 11.46
CA VAL A 134 -2.66 -9.53 10.67
C VAL A 134 -3.81 -8.98 11.49
N LYS A 135 -3.97 -9.43 12.74
CA LYS A 135 -5.01 -8.98 13.66
C LYS A 135 -4.94 -7.46 13.91
N ASN A 136 -3.75 -6.94 14.21
CA ASN A 136 -3.56 -5.50 14.41
C ASN A 136 -3.89 -4.68 13.15
N LEU A 137 -3.44 -5.14 11.97
CA LEU A 137 -3.73 -4.46 10.71
C LEU A 137 -5.23 -4.51 10.40
N TYR A 138 -5.87 -5.65 10.65
CA TYR A 138 -7.30 -5.82 10.47
C TYR A 138 -8.10 -4.88 11.37
N GLU A 139 -7.71 -4.75 12.64
CA GLU A 139 -8.34 -3.82 13.58
C GLU A 139 -8.26 -2.36 13.12
N VAL A 140 -7.13 -1.96 12.53
CA VAL A 140 -6.98 -0.62 11.92
C VAL A 140 -7.98 -0.43 10.78
N TYR A 141 -8.05 -1.38 9.85
CA TYR A 141 -8.98 -1.31 8.73
C TYR A 141 -10.45 -1.39 9.16
N ASP A 142 -10.80 -2.23 10.13
CA ASP A 142 -12.16 -2.37 10.64
C ASP A 142 -12.66 -1.06 11.27
N ASN A 143 -11.86 -0.48 12.18
CA ASN A 143 -12.18 0.82 12.76
C ASN A 143 -12.24 1.92 11.70
N PHE A 144 -11.31 1.94 10.73
CA PHE A 144 -11.34 2.90 9.64
C PHE A 144 -12.60 2.77 8.78
N ASN A 145 -13.01 1.54 8.46
CA ASN A 145 -14.20 1.27 7.65
C ASN A 145 -15.47 1.72 8.36
N LYS A 146 -15.58 1.51 9.67
CA LYS A 146 -16.69 2.04 10.48
C LYS A 146 -16.68 3.55 10.54
N PHE A 147 -15.52 4.15 10.78
CA PHE A 147 -15.34 5.60 10.76
C PHE A 147 -15.78 6.25 9.43
N ARG A 148 -15.37 5.69 8.29
CA ARG A 148 -15.73 6.25 6.97
C ARG A 148 -17.15 5.88 6.52
N ASN A 149 -17.82 4.96 7.20
CA ASN A 149 -19.15 4.49 6.80
C ASN A 149 -20.17 5.60 7.01
N THR A 150 -20.83 6.00 5.93
CA THR A 150 -21.81 7.10 5.92
C THR A 150 -23.17 6.70 6.51
N LYS A 151 -23.37 5.41 6.81
CA LYS A 151 -24.60 4.88 7.39
C LYS A 151 -24.63 4.91 8.92
N GLU A 152 -23.51 5.20 9.59
CA GLU A 152 -23.51 5.37 11.05
C GLU A 152 -24.03 6.76 11.43
N PRO A 153 -25.13 6.86 12.21
CA PRO A 153 -25.85 8.11 12.40
C PRO A 153 -25.27 9.00 13.51
N GLU A 154 -24.45 8.47 14.42
CA GLU A 154 -23.97 9.24 15.57
C GLU A 154 -22.51 9.69 15.40
N ILE A 155 -22.31 11.01 15.38
CA ILE A 155 -20.98 11.63 15.29
C ILE A 155 -20.05 11.13 16.41
N GLY A 156 -20.59 10.89 17.61
CA GLY A 156 -19.84 10.36 18.75
C GLY A 156 -19.23 8.99 18.48
N GLU A 157 -20.03 8.03 18.00
CA GLU A 157 -19.58 6.67 17.66
C GLU A 157 -18.55 6.69 16.52
N LYS A 158 -18.84 7.46 15.46
CA LYS A 158 -17.91 7.66 14.34
C LYS A 158 -16.54 8.14 14.82
N CYS A 159 -16.49 9.11 15.74
CA CYS A 159 -15.22 9.62 16.26
C CYS A 159 -14.51 8.67 17.23
N ALA A 160 -15.25 7.78 17.90
CA ALA A 160 -14.66 6.70 18.68
C ALA A 160 -13.91 5.71 17.76
N TYR A 161 -14.49 5.33 16.62
CA TYR A 161 -13.81 4.51 15.62
C TYR A 161 -12.58 5.19 15.02
N ALA A 162 -12.66 6.50 14.74
CA ALA A 162 -11.50 7.27 14.29
C ALA A 162 -10.35 7.23 15.33
N THR A 163 -10.69 7.40 16.61
CA THR A 163 -9.73 7.36 17.72
C THR A 163 -9.07 5.99 17.84
N ASN A 164 -9.87 4.92 17.78
CA ASN A 164 -9.38 3.55 17.83
C ASN A 164 -8.49 3.23 16.62
N CYS A 165 -8.90 3.64 15.42
CA CYS A 165 -8.09 3.51 14.20
C CYS A 165 -6.69 4.12 14.36
N VAL A 166 -6.61 5.38 14.81
CA VAL A 166 -5.33 6.07 15.05
C VAL A 166 -4.50 5.35 16.13
N THR A 167 -5.15 4.84 17.17
CA THR A 167 -4.49 4.14 18.28
C THR A 167 -3.90 2.81 17.82
N SER A 168 -4.70 1.96 17.18
CA SER A 168 -4.24 0.65 16.67
C SER A 168 -3.21 0.81 15.53
N TYR A 169 -3.24 1.93 14.78
CA TYR A 169 -2.21 2.26 13.80
C TYR A 169 -0.85 2.52 14.46
N LYS A 170 -0.79 3.20 15.62
CA LYS A 170 0.46 3.40 16.37
C LYS A 170 1.09 2.07 16.79
N GLU A 171 0.28 1.09 17.18
CA GLU A 171 0.76 -0.26 17.47
C GLU A 171 1.33 -0.95 16.23
N CYS A 172 0.74 -0.74 15.05
CA CYS A 172 1.30 -1.23 13.79
C CYS A 172 2.66 -0.61 13.48
N ILE A 173 2.84 0.70 13.73
CA ILE A 173 4.15 1.36 13.59
C ILE A 173 5.19 0.73 14.51
N ARG A 174 4.86 0.54 15.79
CA ARG A 174 5.76 -0.09 16.76
C ARG A 174 6.19 -1.49 16.29
N LYS A 175 5.23 -2.34 15.92
CA LYS A 175 5.49 -3.71 15.43
C LYS A 175 6.31 -3.73 14.13
N CYS A 176 6.10 -2.76 13.24
CA CYS A 176 6.88 -2.61 12.02
C CYS A 176 8.36 -2.34 12.35
N HIS A 177 8.64 -1.45 13.31
CA HIS A 177 10.01 -1.11 13.71
C HIS A 177 10.72 -2.21 14.50
N GLU A 178 9.98 -3.03 15.25
CA GLU A 178 10.55 -4.15 16.01
C GLU A 178 10.95 -5.34 15.14
N SER A 179 10.18 -5.65 14.09
CA SER A 179 10.28 -6.95 13.40
C SER A 179 10.95 -6.92 12.03
N SER A 180 11.36 -5.74 11.52
CA SER A 180 11.92 -5.54 10.17
C SER A 180 11.12 -6.21 9.04
N ASP A 181 9.84 -6.48 9.27
CA ASP A 181 8.97 -7.17 8.33
C ASP A 181 8.49 -6.19 7.26
N HIS A 182 9.27 -6.10 6.19
CA HIS A 182 9.02 -5.17 5.09
C HIS A 182 7.64 -5.36 4.46
N ASN A 183 7.12 -6.58 4.40
CA ASN A 183 5.79 -6.83 3.84
C ASN A 183 4.71 -6.21 4.73
N PHE A 184 4.78 -6.43 6.05
CA PHE A 184 3.87 -5.80 7.00
C PHE A 184 3.98 -4.26 6.96
N CYS A 185 5.20 -3.73 7.07
CA CYS A 185 5.47 -2.30 7.03
C CYS A 185 4.94 -1.64 5.75
N ASN A 186 5.09 -2.29 4.60
CA ASN A 186 4.60 -1.75 3.33
C ASN A 186 3.07 -1.64 3.32
N GLU A 187 2.35 -2.62 3.87
CA GLU A 187 0.88 -2.54 3.97
C GLU A 187 0.43 -1.48 4.98
N VAL A 188 1.13 -1.32 6.09
CA VAL A 188 0.87 -0.22 7.05
C VAL A 188 1.11 1.15 6.38
N GLU A 189 2.16 1.30 5.57
CA GLU A 189 2.40 2.53 4.81
C GLU A 189 1.32 2.78 3.76
N LYS A 190 0.80 1.74 3.09
CA LYS A 190 -0.33 1.88 2.17
C LYS A 190 -1.57 2.38 2.90
N PHE A 191 -1.87 1.84 4.09
CA PHE A 191 -2.98 2.31 4.90
C PHE A 191 -2.87 3.80 5.23
N ARG A 192 -1.68 4.29 5.55
CA ARG A 192 -1.43 5.72 5.83
C ARG A 192 -1.92 6.62 4.70
N TRP A 193 -1.70 6.24 3.44
CA TRP A 193 -2.18 6.99 2.28
C TRP A 193 -3.69 6.94 2.14
N ILE A 194 -4.30 5.76 2.29
CA ILE A 194 -5.76 5.59 2.26
C ILE A 194 -6.43 6.48 3.32
N TYR A 195 -5.86 6.52 4.53
CA TYR A 195 -6.32 7.37 5.60
C TYR A 195 -6.21 8.86 5.25
N TYR A 196 -5.05 9.30 4.76
CA TYR A 196 -4.80 10.69 4.39
C TYR A 196 -5.77 11.18 3.29
N GLU A 197 -6.02 10.38 2.27
CA GLU A 197 -6.98 10.71 1.20
C GLU A 197 -8.40 10.89 1.77
N HIS A 198 -8.83 10.00 2.66
CA HIS A 198 -10.14 10.14 3.28
C HIS A 198 -10.25 11.41 4.12
N MET A 199 -9.24 11.69 4.96
CA MET A 199 -9.22 12.86 5.86
C MET A 199 -9.20 14.20 5.12
N GLN A 200 -8.65 14.26 3.90
CA GLN A 200 -8.73 15.45 3.05
C GLN A 200 -10.17 15.73 2.57
N SER A 201 -10.92 14.68 2.28
CA SER A 201 -12.29 14.79 1.76
C SER A 201 -13.35 14.95 2.85
N SER A 202 -13.09 14.45 4.05
CA SER A 202 -14.05 14.41 5.15
C SER A 202 -13.36 14.25 6.50
N ASN A 203 -13.45 15.26 7.35
CA ASN A 203 -13.16 15.10 8.78
C ASN A 203 -14.16 15.92 9.61
N THR A 204 -14.95 15.23 10.43
CA THR A 204 -15.94 15.82 11.35
C THR A 204 -15.54 15.68 12.82
N CYS A 205 -14.38 15.06 13.10
CA CYS A 205 -13.95 14.70 14.44
C CYS A 205 -12.82 15.61 14.93
N SER A 206 -13.07 16.34 16.01
CA SER A 206 -12.06 17.19 16.65
C SER A 206 -10.97 16.33 17.30
N GLY A 207 -9.70 16.73 17.17
CA GLY A 207 -8.55 16.05 17.79
C GLY A 207 -8.02 14.83 17.05
N ILE A 208 -8.65 14.43 15.94
CA ILE A 208 -8.15 13.36 15.07
C ILE A 208 -7.14 13.97 14.06
N PRO A 209 -5.90 13.46 14.00
CA PRO A 209 -4.88 14.00 13.10
C PRO A 209 -5.23 13.68 11.64
N ASN A 210 -5.05 14.64 10.74
CA ASN A 210 -5.25 14.39 9.30
C ASN A 210 -4.13 13.54 8.66
N GLU A 211 -2.97 13.46 9.32
CA GLU A 211 -1.82 12.69 8.87
C GLU A 211 -1.34 11.73 9.95
N LEU A 212 -1.04 10.50 9.54
CA LEU A 212 -0.44 9.48 10.40
C LEU A 212 1.09 9.44 10.21
N PRO A 213 1.85 9.00 11.22
CA PRO A 213 3.30 8.85 11.09
C PRO A 213 3.65 7.77 10.06
N SER A 214 4.72 7.96 9.29
CA SER A 214 5.20 6.96 8.32
C SER A 214 5.91 5.80 9.02
N THR A 215 5.81 4.62 8.43
CA THR A 215 6.59 3.44 8.80
C THR A 215 8.07 3.60 8.49
N ARG A 216 8.40 4.45 7.52
CA ARG A 216 9.77 4.70 7.07
C ARG A 216 10.47 5.60 8.08
N THR A 217 11.28 5.00 8.94
CA THR A 217 12.21 5.74 9.79
C THR A 217 13.37 6.20 8.92
N TYR A 218 13.36 7.48 8.58
CA TYR A 218 14.60 8.11 8.19
C TYR A 218 15.45 8.24 9.45
N ASN A 219 16.69 7.79 9.40
CA ASN A 219 17.65 8.16 10.44
C ASN A 219 17.80 9.67 10.36
N LEU A 220 17.26 10.42 11.32
CA LEU A 220 17.38 11.89 11.37
C LEU A 220 18.86 12.30 11.24
N THR A 221 19.75 11.53 11.86
CA THR A 221 21.20 11.62 11.71
C THR A 221 21.66 11.50 10.26
N VAL A 222 21.13 10.54 9.48
CA VAL A 222 21.46 10.39 8.06
C VAL A 222 20.88 11.54 7.24
N VAL A 223 19.65 11.97 7.52
CA VAL A 223 19.01 13.09 6.81
C VAL A 223 19.74 14.41 7.06
N VAL A 224 20.33 14.61 8.24
CA VAL A 224 21.12 15.80 8.56
C VAL A 224 22.57 15.66 8.06
N LEU A 225 23.21 14.51 8.25
CA LEU A 225 24.64 14.32 7.94
C LEU A 225 24.91 14.13 6.44
N VAL A 226 24.02 13.46 5.70
CA VAL A 226 24.25 13.17 4.27
C VAL A 226 24.28 14.46 3.43
N PRO A 227 23.35 15.40 3.55
CA PRO A 227 23.45 16.69 2.85
C PRO A 227 24.70 17.47 3.26
N GLY A 228 25.08 17.44 4.54
CA GLY A 228 26.29 18.11 5.04
C GLY A 228 27.59 17.53 4.46
N LEU A 229 27.71 16.20 4.43
CA LEU A 229 28.85 15.50 3.84
C LEU A 229 28.94 15.75 2.33
N ILE A 230 27.81 15.72 1.63
CA ILE A 230 27.77 16.06 0.20
C ILE A 230 28.21 17.51 0.00
N ALA A 231 27.69 18.46 0.78
CA ALA A 231 28.06 19.87 0.67
C ALA A 231 29.55 20.14 0.95
N LEU A 232 30.20 19.35 1.80
CA LEU A 232 31.64 19.47 2.08
C LEU A 232 32.52 18.79 1.02
N VAL A 233 32.16 17.56 0.63
CA VAL A 233 32.99 16.71 -0.23
C VAL A 233 32.81 17.10 -1.71
N PHE A 234 31.60 17.49 -2.12
CA PHE A 234 31.29 17.79 -3.52
C PHE A 234 32.09 18.97 -4.10
N PRO A 235 32.24 20.12 -3.41
CA PRO A 235 33.08 21.22 -3.91
C PRO A 235 34.56 20.84 -4.00
N PHE A 236 35.05 20.04 -3.04
CA PHE A 236 36.44 19.57 -3.03
C PHE A 236 36.72 18.62 -4.20
N LEU A 237 35.81 17.68 -4.46
CA LEU A 237 35.89 16.81 -5.64
C LEU A 237 35.82 17.63 -6.93
N LEU A 238 34.89 18.59 -7.05
CA LEU A 238 34.81 19.49 -8.21
C LEU A 238 36.11 20.26 -8.44
N PHE A 239 36.76 20.74 -7.37
CA PHE A 239 38.05 21.43 -7.45
C PHE A 239 39.17 20.51 -7.97
N ILE A 240 39.23 19.27 -7.47
CA ILE A 240 40.19 18.26 -7.95
C ILE A 240 39.92 17.97 -9.44
N PHE A 241 38.67 17.72 -9.83
CA PHE A 241 38.34 17.46 -11.23
C PHE A 241 38.67 18.66 -12.13
N TYR A 242 38.39 19.88 -11.69
CA TYR A 242 38.74 21.10 -12.43
C TYR A 242 40.25 21.26 -12.62
N LYS A 243 41.05 20.93 -11.59
CA LYS A 243 42.51 21.07 -11.60
C LYS A 243 43.24 19.93 -12.32
N PHE A 244 42.74 18.69 -12.22
CA PHE A 244 43.46 17.48 -12.62
C PHE A 244 42.84 16.75 -13.83
N THR A 245 41.65 17.13 -14.29
CA THR A 245 41.07 16.60 -15.54
C THR A 245 41.46 17.52 -16.71
N PRO A 246 41.94 17.01 -17.86
CA PRO A 246 42.39 17.82 -19.00
C PRO A 246 41.27 18.65 -19.67
N LEU A 247 40.04 18.59 -19.16
CA LEU A 247 38.93 19.48 -19.52
C LEU A 247 39.23 20.95 -19.18
N GLY A 248 39.97 21.23 -18.10
CA GLY A 248 40.40 22.60 -17.78
C GLY A 248 41.27 23.20 -18.88
N PHE A 249 42.22 22.42 -19.42
CA PHE A 249 43.05 22.81 -20.56
C PHE A 249 42.23 22.95 -21.85
N TRP A 250 41.20 22.12 -22.04
CA TRP A 250 40.33 22.14 -23.22
C TRP A 250 39.37 23.35 -23.24
N LEU A 251 38.78 23.70 -22.09
CA LEU A 251 37.97 24.90 -21.89
C LEU A 251 38.82 26.16 -22.05
N HIS A 252 40.01 26.20 -21.44
CA HIS A 252 40.92 27.34 -21.58
C HIS A 252 41.39 27.55 -23.03
N ARG A 253 41.59 26.45 -23.79
CA ARG A 253 41.91 26.48 -25.23
C ARG A 253 40.73 26.96 -26.08
N LYS A 254 39.48 26.60 -25.75
CA LYS A 254 38.28 27.13 -26.43
C LYS A 254 38.06 28.62 -26.16
N ILE A 255 38.27 29.09 -24.93
CA ILE A 255 38.15 30.52 -24.56
C ILE A 255 39.26 31.33 -25.23
N ARG A 256 40.50 30.82 -25.28
CA ARG A 256 41.64 31.50 -25.93
C ARG A 256 41.50 31.54 -27.46
N ARG A 257 40.87 30.53 -28.09
CA ARG A 257 40.51 30.56 -29.52
C ARG A 257 39.50 31.66 -29.89
N LYS A 258 38.66 32.10 -28.96
CA LYS A 258 37.71 33.20 -29.18
C LYS A 258 38.33 34.60 -29.01
N LYS A 259 39.54 34.68 -28.43
CA LYS A 259 40.26 35.94 -28.13
C LYS A 259 41.46 36.20 -29.07
N GLY A 260 41.69 35.31 -30.04
CA GLY A 260 42.79 35.35 -31.00
C GLY A 260 42.31 35.46 -32.45
N MET A 261 41.24 36.23 -32.69
CA MET A 261 40.82 36.62 -34.03
C MET A 261 41.22 38.09 -34.18
N PRO A 262 42.23 38.44 -35.00
CA PRO A 262 42.58 39.82 -35.27
C PRO A 262 41.50 40.43 -36.16
N ASP A 263 40.89 41.53 -35.72
CA ASP A 263 40.25 42.46 -36.64
C ASP A 263 41.32 43.00 -37.58
N ASN A 264 41.21 42.70 -38.87
CA ASN A 264 42.01 43.33 -39.93
C ASN A 264 41.19 43.32 -41.22
N LEU A 265 40.62 44.46 -41.57
CA LEU A 265 40.45 44.93 -42.94
C LEU A 265 39.96 46.39 -42.92
N GLU A 266 40.84 47.29 -42.48
CA GLU A 266 40.86 48.67 -42.97
C GLU A 266 42.03 48.77 -43.95
N HIS A 267 41.74 48.70 -45.26
CA HIS A 267 42.35 49.57 -46.28
C HIS A 267 41.76 49.26 -47.66
N GLU A 268 40.70 49.96 -48.03
CA GLU A 268 40.47 50.36 -49.42
C GLU A 268 39.73 51.72 -49.45
N ASP A 269 40.39 52.74 -48.89
CA ASP A 269 40.08 54.13 -49.24
C ASP A 269 40.51 54.35 -50.70
N ASN A 270 39.55 54.66 -51.59
CA ASN A 270 39.67 55.49 -52.81
C ASN A 270 38.81 55.03 -54.00
N GLN A 271 37.47 54.91 -53.87
CA GLN A 271 36.62 54.85 -55.08
C GLN A 271 35.22 55.48 -55.05
N PHE A 272 34.75 56.11 -53.97
CA PHE A 272 33.43 56.77 -53.97
C PHE A 272 33.41 58.29 -53.75
N LEU A 273 34.57 58.93 -53.64
CA LEU A 273 34.69 60.38 -53.43
C LEU A 273 34.72 61.22 -54.74
N GLN A 274 34.37 60.62 -55.89
CA GLN A 274 34.42 61.30 -57.19
C GLN A 274 33.10 61.32 -57.98
N SER A 275 31.93 61.26 -57.33
CA SER A 275 30.64 61.37 -58.07
C SER A 275 29.55 62.28 -57.51
N SER A 276 29.69 62.99 -56.38
CA SER A 276 28.62 63.96 -55.98
C SER A 276 29.04 65.42 -55.78
N LYS A 277 30.29 65.79 -56.11
CA LYS A 277 30.67 67.21 -56.25
C LYS A 277 30.23 67.82 -57.59
N ARG A 278 28.95 67.65 -57.93
CA ARG A 278 28.13 68.45 -58.86
C ARG A 278 26.69 68.21 -58.41
N ILE A 279 26.08 69.05 -57.59
CA ILE A 279 25.23 70.20 -57.97
C ILE A 279 24.91 70.91 -56.63
N ASN A 280 25.52 72.05 -56.34
CA ASN A 280 24.94 73.40 -56.42
C ASN A 280 23.58 73.65 -55.72
N LYS A 281 23.65 74.55 -54.72
CA LYS A 281 22.77 75.71 -54.46
C LYS A 281 21.42 75.56 -53.72
N ASN A 282 21.31 76.46 -52.72
CA ASN A 282 20.11 77.12 -52.16
C ASN A 282 19.26 76.25 -51.22
N SER A 283 18.56 76.71 -50.19
CA SER A 283 18.35 77.97 -49.46
C SER A 283 17.46 77.55 -48.26
N ASP A 284 17.79 77.93 -47.03
CA ASP A 284 17.11 78.99 -46.26
C ASP A 284 15.72 78.63 -45.68
N ASN A 285 15.65 78.76 -44.35
CA ASN A 285 14.53 79.07 -43.44
C ASN A 285 13.22 78.25 -43.35
N GLY A 286 12.77 78.10 -42.10
CA GLY A 286 11.37 78.39 -41.74
C GLY A 286 10.72 77.47 -40.70
N SER A 287 10.73 77.95 -39.44
CA SER A 287 9.71 77.79 -38.37
C SER A 287 9.44 76.42 -37.76
#